data_AF-A0A7L5YVV1-F1
#
_entry.id   AF-A0A7L5YVV1-F1
#
_cell.length_a   1.000
_cell.length_b   1.000
_cell.length_c   1.000
_cell.angle_alpha   90.00
_cell.angle_beta   90.00
_cell.angle_gamma   90.00
#
_symmetry.space_group_name_H-M   'P 1'
#
loop_
_entity.id
_entity.type
_entity.pdbx_description
1 polymer ?
#
loop_
_entity_poly.entity_id
_entity_poly.type
_entity_poly.pdbx_seq_one_letter_code
_entity_poly.pdbx_strand_id
1 'polypeptide(L)'
;MSRLARGQTTAERTLAQVDCADYAAVVFVGGGGSKRLFHDAEAWRIAREMSQQGKVVAAICLAPVILVVAGVLHGRQATVAGTEAMTLINHGAHYTGPGSPWMASSSRLTAPRVPQRSGAIVQLLAEQAAAAEAPA
;
A
#
# COMPACT_ATOMS: atom_id res chain seq x y z
N MET A 1 20.87 6.12 -25.67
CA MET A 1 20.73 5.78 -24.23
C MET A 1 19.77 6.79 -23.59
N SER A 2 18.49 6.47 -23.43
CA SER A 2 17.51 7.41 -22.85
C SER A 2 17.75 7.58 -21.36
N ARG A 3 18.07 8.80 -20.92
CA ARG A 3 18.07 9.16 -19.49
C ARG A 3 16.64 9.01 -18.98
N LEU A 4 16.37 7.99 -18.18
CA LEU A 4 15.18 7.91 -17.33
C LEU A 4 15.14 9.19 -16.49
N ALA A 5 14.16 10.05 -16.72
CA ALA A 5 13.93 11.21 -15.87
C ALA A 5 13.60 10.71 -14.47
N ARG A 6 14.50 10.94 -13.51
CA ARG A 6 14.27 10.62 -12.10
C ARG A 6 13.53 11.80 -11.47
N GLY A 7 12.25 11.60 -11.13
CA GLY A 7 11.52 12.54 -10.28
C GLY A 7 12.14 12.56 -8.88
N GLN A 8 12.19 13.74 -8.28
CA GLN A 8 12.58 13.92 -6.88
C GLN A 8 11.44 14.61 -6.15
N THR A 9 11.31 14.33 -4.86
CA THR A 9 10.35 14.98 -3.97
C THR A 9 10.98 15.10 -2.59
N THR A 10 10.47 16.02 -1.78
CA THR A 10 10.92 16.26 -0.42
C THR A 10 9.87 15.76 0.56
N ALA A 11 10.29 15.02 1.58
CA ALA A 11 9.39 14.61 2.65
C ALA A 11 9.03 15.84 3.49
N GLU A 12 7.72 16.08 3.66
CA GLU A 12 7.24 17.19 4.49
C GLU A 12 7.13 16.81 5.98
N ARG A 13 7.01 15.51 6.28
CA ARG A 13 6.85 14.95 7.63
C ARG A 13 7.64 13.66 7.77
N THR A 14 8.08 13.37 8.98
CA THR A 14 8.58 12.03 9.35
C THR A 14 7.41 11.11 9.69
N LEU A 15 7.63 9.79 9.65
CA LEU A 15 6.58 8.83 10.00
C LEU A 15 6.09 8.99 11.46
N ALA A 16 6.98 9.35 12.38
CA ALA A 16 6.64 9.60 13.78
C ALA A 16 5.75 10.83 13.99
N GLN A 17 5.69 11.75 13.02
CA GLN A 17 4.83 12.94 13.06
C GLN A 17 3.43 12.69 12.47
N VAL A 18 3.17 11.49 11.94
CA VAL A 18 1.89 11.15 11.31
C VAL A 18 0.89 10.75 12.39
N ASP A 19 -0.15 11.58 12.57
CA ASP A 19 -1.39 11.17 13.23
C ASP A 19 -2.32 10.56 12.18
N CYS A 20 -2.67 9.28 12.35
CA CYS A 20 -3.54 8.58 11.42
C CYS A 20 -4.95 9.19 11.36
N ALA A 21 -5.39 9.93 12.39
CA ALA A 21 -6.69 10.61 12.41
C ALA A 21 -6.82 11.65 11.28
N ASP A 22 -5.73 12.32 10.91
CA ASP A 22 -5.70 13.43 9.95
C ASP A 22 -5.83 13.00 8.48
N TYR A 23 -5.73 11.70 8.19
CA TYR A 23 -5.71 11.18 6.83
C TYR A 23 -6.92 10.28 6.55
N ALA A 24 -7.52 10.39 5.36
CA ALA A 24 -8.54 9.44 4.91
C ALA A 24 -7.94 8.12 4.38
N ALA A 25 -6.69 8.18 3.91
CA ALA A 25 -6.00 7.06 3.27
C ALA A 25 -4.48 7.13 3.45
N VAL A 26 -3.81 5.97 3.39
CA VAL A 26 -2.35 5.86 3.30
C VAL A 26 -1.94 4.94 2.16
N VAL A 27 -0.87 5.32 1.47
CA VAL A 27 -0.36 4.62 0.29
C VAL A 27 1.13 4.40 0.43
N PHE A 28 1.55 3.14 0.53
CA PHE A 28 2.96 2.77 0.56
C PHE A 28 3.46 2.52 -0.87
N VAL A 29 4.43 3.32 -1.31
CA VAL A 29 5.00 3.24 -2.66
C VAL A 29 6.28 2.42 -2.64
N GLY A 30 6.37 1.44 -3.55
CA GLY A 30 7.54 0.57 -3.67
C GLY A 30 8.77 1.22 -4.30
N GLY A 31 9.71 0.37 -4.73
CA GLY A 31 11.05 0.78 -5.18
C GLY A 31 12.11 0.43 -4.14
N GLY A 32 13.40 0.48 -4.52
CA GLY A 32 14.49 0.00 -3.66
C GLY A 32 14.54 0.65 -2.27
N GLY A 33 14.16 1.93 -2.16
CA GLY A 33 14.12 2.66 -0.89
C GLY A 33 13.05 2.14 0.09
N SER A 34 11.95 1.57 -0.41
CA SER A 34 10.86 1.06 0.43
C SER A 34 11.25 -0.09 1.34
N LYS A 35 12.34 -0.81 1.02
CA LYS A 35 12.86 -1.91 1.85
C LYS A 35 13.25 -1.46 3.26
N ARG A 36 13.62 -0.18 3.44
CA ARG A 36 13.89 0.40 4.77
C ARG A 36 12.65 0.36 5.66
N LEU A 37 11.46 0.43 5.06
CA LEU A 37 10.18 0.42 5.76
C LEU A 37 9.66 -0.99 6.07
N PHE A 38 10.32 -2.04 5.57
CA PHE A 38 9.86 -3.42 5.79
C PHE A 38 9.96 -3.84 7.24
N HIS A 39 10.88 -3.23 7.99
CA HIS A 39 11.15 -3.46 9.41
C HIS A 39 11.07 -2.18 10.23
N ASP A 40 10.28 -1.20 9.76
CA ASP A 40 10.11 0.08 10.44
C ASP A 40 8.83 0.07 11.28
N ALA A 41 8.99 0.27 12.59
CA ALA A 41 7.90 0.19 13.55
C ALA A 41 6.82 1.28 13.30
N GLU A 42 7.22 2.47 12.85
CA GLU A 42 6.29 3.57 12.55
C GLU A 42 5.50 3.28 11.28
N ALA A 43 6.14 2.74 10.25
CA ALA A 43 5.44 2.31 9.04
C ALA A 43 4.38 1.24 9.35
N TRP A 44 4.72 0.27 10.21
CA TRP A 44 3.77 -0.74 10.64
C TRP A 44 2.67 -0.17 11.54
N ARG A 45 2.99 0.77 12.43
CA ARG A 45 2.02 1.47 13.29
C ARG A 45 0.97 2.16 12.42
N ILE A 46 1.40 2.97 11.45
CA ILE A 46 0.52 3.67 10.52
C ILE A 46 -0.37 2.68 9.76
N ALA A 47 0.21 1.62 9.21
CA ALA A 47 -0.55 0.61 8.47
C ALA A 47 -1.64 -0.06 9.32
N ARG A 48 -1.32 -0.42 10.57
CA ARG A 48 -2.26 -1.04 11.50
C ARG A 48 -3.35 -0.08 11.96
N GLU A 49 -2.97 1.12 12.40
CA GLU A 49 -3.92 2.12 12.90
C GLU A 49 -4.92 2.53 11.80
N MET A 50 -4.43 2.86 10.60
CA MET A 50 -5.31 3.17 9.46
C MET A 50 -6.25 2.01 9.15
N SER A 51 -5.75 0.76 9.20
CA SER A 51 -6.58 -0.42 9.01
C SER A 51 -7.64 -0.59 10.10
N GLN A 52 -7.28 -0.38 11.37
CA GLN A 52 -8.19 -0.51 12.53
C GLN A 52 -9.27 0.56 12.53
N GLN A 53 -8.94 1.76 12.03
CA GLN A 53 -9.88 2.85 11.82
C GLN A 53 -10.79 2.65 10.60
N GLY A 54 -10.66 1.53 9.86
CA GLY A 54 -11.45 1.27 8.65
C GLY A 54 -11.10 2.19 7.47
N LYS A 55 -9.94 2.86 7.52
CA LYS A 55 -9.45 3.78 6.49
C LYS A 55 -8.76 3.03 5.37
N VAL A 56 -8.58 3.70 4.23
CA VAL A 56 -7.95 3.07 3.07
C VAL A 56 -6.45 2.89 3.31
N VAL A 57 -5.98 1.66 3.22
CA VAL A 57 -4.56 1.32 3.26
C VAL A 57 -4.21 0.64 1.95
N ALA A 58 -3.22 1.17 1.24
CA ALA A 58 -2.81 0.63 -0.06
C ALA A 58 -1.29 0.49 -0.16
N ALA A 59 -0.83 -0.44 -0.99
CA ALA A 59 0.58 -0.58 -1.29
C ALA A 59 0.81 -1.04 -2.73
N ILE A 60 1.93 -0.62 -3.32
CA ILE A 60 2.29 -0.94 -4.71
C ILE A 60 3.74 -1.43 -4.85
N CYS A 61 3.96 -2.31 -5.83
CA CYS A 61 5.27 -2.83 -6.23
C CYS A 61 5.90 -3.68 -5.11
N LEU A 62 6.92 -3.17 -4.41
CA LEU A 62 7.58 -3.87 -3.29
C LEU A 62 6.93 -3.57 -1.93
N ALA A 63 6.21 -2.45 -1.82
CA ALA A 63 5.63 -2.00 -0.56
C ALA A 63 4.55 -2.91 0.07
N PRO A 64 3.84 -3.81 -0.65
CA PRO A 64 2.92 -4.76 -0.01
C PRO A 64 3.56 -5.62 1.09
N VAL A 65 4.89 -5.80 1.07
CA VAL A 65 5.62 -6.44 2.17
C VAL A 65 5.43 -5.70 3.50
N ILE A 66 5.38 -4.37 3.48
CA ILE A 66 5.15 -3.56 4.70
C ILE A 66 3.82 -3.96 5.34
N LEU A 67 2.77 -4.10 4.53
CA LEU A 67 1.44 -4.43 5.00
C LEU A 67 1.33 -5.88 5.49
N VAL A 68 1.95 -6.84 4.80
CA VAL A 68 1.89 -8.24 5.22
C VAL A 68 2.64 -8.46 6.53
N VAL A 69 3.82 -7.84 6.67
CA VAL A 69 4.63 -7.95 7.89
C VAL A 69 3.99 -7.20 9.06
N ALA A 70 3.29 -6.09 8.79
CA ALA A 70 2.48 -5.39 9.78
C ALA A 70 1.24 -6.19 10.23
N GLY A 71 0.93 -7.33 9.61
CA GLY A 71 -0.22 -8.19 9.91
C GLY A 71 -1.53 -7.75 9.25
N VAL A 72 -1.49 -6.70 8.42
CA VAL A 72 -2.68 -6.08 7.82
C VAL A 72 -3.30 -6.96 6.72
N LEU A 73 -2.51 -7.85 6.11
CA LEU A 73 -2.92 -8.70 4.99
C LEU A 73 -3.16 -10.17 5.35
N HIS A 74 -3.14 -10.53 6.63
CA HIS A 74 -3.35 -11.92 7.04
C HIS A 74 -4.74 -12.42 6.59
N GLY A 75 -4.78 -13.56 5.90
CA GLY A 75 -5.99 -14.15 5.32
C GLY A 75 -6.57 -13.38 4.13
N ARG A 76 -5.89 -12.35 3.62
CA ARG A 76 -6.38 -11.50 2.53
C ARG A 76 -5.70 -11.80 1.20
N GLN A 77 -6.44 -11.59 0.12
CA GLN A 77 -5.89 -11.62 -1.23
C GLN A 77 -4.96 -10.42 -1.45
N ALA A 78 -3.75 -10.67 -1.95
CA ALA A 78 -2.77 -9.63 -2.23
C ALA A 78 -1.82 -10.03 -3.37
N THR A 79 -1.26 -9.02 -4.02
CA THR A 79 -0.14 -9.19 -4.95
C THR A 79 1.06 -8.33 -4.52
N VAL A 80 2.20 -8.62 -5.13
CA VAL A 80 3.48 -7.94 -4.92
C VAL A 80 4.35 -8.15 -6.15
N ALA A 81 5.36 -7.29 -6.34
CA ALA A 81 6.41 -7.55 -7.32
C ALA A 81 7.03 -8.93 -7.05
N GLY A 82 7.19 -9.73 -8.11
CA GLY A 82 7.42 -11.19 -8.00
C GLY A 82 8.60 -11.65 -7.14
N THR A 83 9.56 -10.76 -6.84
CA THR A 83 10.67 -11.04 -5.91
C THR A 83 10.23 -11.29 -4.47
N GLU A 84 9.02 -10.86 -4.06
CA GLU A 84 8.54 -10.91 -2.68
C GLU A 84 7.28 -11.79 -2.50
N ALA A 85 6.93 -12.59 -3.52
CA ALA A 85 5.72 -13.43 -3.48
C ALA A 85 5.70 -14.37 -2.26
N MET A 86 6.85 -14.98 -1.94
CA MET A 86 6.97 -15.86 -0.78
C MET A 86 6.84 -15.12 0.55
N THR A 87 7.28 -13.86 0.63
CA THR A 87 7.10 -13.03 1.82
C THR A 87 5.62 -12.85 2.13
N LEU A 88 4.78 -12.62 1.11
CA LEU A 88 3.33 -12.54 1.30
C LEU A 88 2.74 -13.85 1.84
N ILE A 89 3.10 -14.97 1.21
CA ILE A 89 2.58 -16.30 1.56
C ILE A 89 2.99 -16.68 2.99
N ASN A 90 4.26 -16.48 3.35
CA ASN A 90 4.79 -16.84 4.67
C ASN A 90 4.18 -16.03 5.82
N HIS A 91 3.71 -14.81 5.55
CA HIS A 91 3.00 -13.97 6.51
C HIS A 91 1.46 -14.14 6.44
N GLY A 92 0.97 -15.11 5.67
CA GLY A 92 -0.42 -15.54 5.67
C GLY A 92 -1.33 -14.79 4.71
N ALA A 93 -0.80 -14.07 3.72
CA ALA A 93 -1.61 -13.54 2.62
C ALA A 93 -1.85 -14.59 1.53
N HIS A 94 -3.00 -14.51 0.87
CA HIS A 94 -3.33 -15.31 -0.30
C HIS A 94 -2.75 -14.61 -1.55
N TYR A 95 -1.59 -15.08 -2.00
CA TYR A 95 -0.92 -14.48 -3.15
C TYR A 95 -1.64 -14.79 -4.47
N THR A 96 -1.92 -13.76 -5.27
CA THR A 96 -2.73 -13.88 -6.51
C THR A 96 -1.93 -13.79 -7.81
N GLY A 97 -0.59 -13.89 -7.75
CA GLY A 97 0.28 -13.83 -8.93
C GLY A 97 0.69 -12.41 -9.37
N PRO A 98 1.70 -12.28 -10.24
CA PRO A 98 2.18 -10.99 -10.75
C PRO A 98 1.20 -10.38 -11.75
N GLY A 99 1.03 -9.05 -11.72
CA GLY A 99 0.09 -8.34 -12.61
C GLY A 99 -1.37 -8.50 -12.23
N SER A 100 -1.65 -9.11 -11.08
CA SER A 100 -2.99 -9.15 -10.49
C SER A 100 -3.45 -7.72 -10.14
N PRO A 101 -4.72 -7.34 -10.39
CA PRO A 101 -5.21 -5.99 -10.14
C PRO A 101 -5.39 -5.66 -8.66
N TRP A 102 -5.09 -6.60 -7.75
CA TRP A 102 -5.35 -6.46 -6.32
C TRP A 102 -4.32 -5.57 -5.66
N MET A 103 -4.73 -4.34 -5.33
CA MET A 103 -4.12 -3.61 -4.24
C MET A 103 -4.35 -4.38 -2.94
N ALA A 104 -3.30 -4.52 -2.15
CA ALA A 104 -3.41 -5.08 -0.82
C ALA A 104 -4.11 -4.05 0.10
N SER A 105 -5.44 -4.16 0.22
CA SER A 105 -6.30 -3.24 0.98
C SER A 105 -6.94 -3.91 2.19
N SER A 106 -6.98 -3.19 3.30
CA SER A 106 -7.34 -3.71 4.62
C SER A 106 -8.78 -3.44 5.07
N SER A 107 -9.52 -2.57 4.40
CA SER A 107 -10.86 -2.16 4.87
C SER A 107 -11.93 -2.13 3.78
N ARG A 108 -11.56 -1.99 2.50
CA ARG A 108 -12.50 -2.09 1.37
C ARG A 108 -11.86 -2.89 0.24
N LEU A 109 -12.38 -4.10 0.03
CA LEU A 109 -12.12 -4.93 -1.14
C LEU A 109 -12.92 -4.35 -2.32
N THR A 110 -12.50 -3.20 -2.82
CA THR A 110 -12.96 -2.70 -4.11
C THR A 110 -11.76 -2.11 -4.83
N ALA A 111 -11.26 -2.85 -5.82
CA ALA A 111 -10.53 -2.22 -6.90
C ALA A 111 -10.95 -2.90 -8.20
N PRO A 112 -11.76 -2.23 -9.05
CA PRO A 112 -11.82 -2.61 -10.44
C PRO A 112 -10.43 -2.36 -11.03
N ARG A 113 -9.81 -3.40 -11.60
CA ARG A 113 -8.68 -3.36 -12.54
C ARG A 113 -7.70 -2.17 -12.37
N VAL A 114 -6.66 -2.31 -11.56
CA VAL A 114 -5.55 -1.33 -11.51
C VAL A 114 -4.68 -1.45 -12.77
N PRO A 115 -4.62 -0.44 -13.67
CA PRO A 115 -3.71 -0.45 -14.81
C PRO A 115 -2.26 -0.24 -14.38
N GLN A 116 -1.29 -0.81 -15.11
CA GLN A 116 0.15 -0.78 -14.82
C GLN A 116 0.83 0.62 -14.89
N ARG A 117 0.07 1.71 -14.92
CA ARG A 117 0.57 3.09 -15.06
C ARG A 117 0.35 3.87 -13.75
N SER A 118 1.40 4.53 -13.25
CA SER A 118 1.42 5.28 -11.99
C SER A 118 0.27 6.28 -11.82
N GLY A 119 -0.17 6.94 -12.89
CA GLY A 119 -1.33 7.86 -12.85
C GLY A 119 -2.66 7.17 -12.54
N ALA A 120 -2.83 5.91 -12.96
CA ALA A 120 -4.07 5.18 -12.74
C ALA A 120 -4.19 4.65 -11.29
N ILE A 121 -3.06 4.42 -10.60
CA ILE A 121 -3.05 4.08 -9.18
C ILE A 121 -3.47 5.28 -8.33
N VAL A 122 -2.95 6.47 -8.62
CA VAL A 122 -3.34 7.71 -7.91
C VAL A 122 -4.83 7.99 -8.11
N GLN A 123 -5.34 7.82 -9.32
CA GLN A 123 -6.75 8.03 -9.62
C GLN A 123 -7.66 7.01 -8.91
N LEU A 124 -7.27 5.74 -8.90
CA LEU A 124 -8.02 4.69 -8.22
C LEU A 124 -7.98 4.86 -6.69
N LEU A 125 -6.87 5.36 -6.15
CA LEU A 125 -6.75 5.74 -4.74
C LEU A 125 -7.61 6.96 -4.40
N ALA A 126 -7.68 7.95 -5.28
CA ALA A 126 -8.57 9.10 -5.12
C ALA A 126 -10.04 8.67 -5.15
N GLU A 127 -10.41 7.75 -6.05
CA GLU A 127 -11.76 7.18 -6.12
C GLU A 127 -12.11 6.36 -4.86
N GLN A 128 -11.17 5.55 -4.34
CA GLN A 128 -11.39 4.78 -3.11
C GLN A 128 -11.42 5.66 -1.85
N ALA A 129 -10.63 6.73 -1.80
CA ALA A 129 -10.67 7.71 -0.71
C ALA A 129 -11.98 8.51 -0.74
N ALA A 130 -12.44 8.95 -1.91
CA ALA A 130 -13.72 9.63 -2.07
C ALA A 130 -14.92 8.72 -1.70
N ALA A 131 -14.87 7.44 -2.07
CA ALA A 131 -15.88 6.46 -1.64
C ALA A 131 -15.81 6.14 -0.14
N ALA A 132 -14.69 6.45 0.53
CA ALA A 132 -14.55 6.27 1.96
C ALA A 132 -15.21 7.38 2.80
N GLU A 133 -15.44 8.56 2.21
CA GLU A 133 -16.08 9.73 2.83
C GLU A 133 -17.62 9.77 2.65
N ALA A 134 -18.22 8.87 1.86
CA ALA A 134 -19.68 8.80 1.73
C ALA A 134 -20.31 8.24 3.03
N PRO A 135 -21.29 8.94 3.65
CA PRO A 135 -21.97 8.43 4.84
C PRO A 135 -22.78 7.17 4.48
N ALA A 136 -22.88 6.27 5.46
CA ALA A 136 -23.65 5.02 5.38
C ALA A 136 -25.14 5.24 5.12
#